data_AF-A0A117IX84-F1
#
_entry.id   AF-A0A117IX84-F1
#
_cell.length_a   1.000
_cell.length_b   1.000
_cell.length_c   1.000
_cell.angle_alpha   90.00
_cell.angle_beta   90.00
_cell.angle_gamma   90.00
#
_symmetry.space_group_name_H-M   'P 1'
#
loop_
_entity.id
_entity.type
_entity.pdbx_description
1 polymer ?
#
loop_
_entity_poly.entity_id
_entity_poly.type
_entity_poly.pdbx_seq_one_letter_code
_entity_poly.pdbx_strand_id
1 'polypeptide(L)'
;MSETPAPPAPPATSGAAGTAPSRGPGVGVSGAGASAVSRAGASARRGSADPVKALLHRHRELCERAVDPLEIAAGLEAHGVTDRTAARFRHRDVFSLAEELYARVPRDSGQVAATRTSTPADAPDRAEAPDRADARDAHRTDARAGARDGATDRAGRLWTRRAGTVLATLLPAAVWGLTLTGQALTTGRPRLAVTLAGALGLAVALAFCVRRGPLRTPGRTPVSAAAATTLLLLYAAYGDGLLGRLVDGAPDGPWPPATGPLLALTLALPPAAGCTRLFAVRARRRLAGSRGLDDFTARARPLFLAVVALYLTALSGLLVLTRLVPGAAPGPLVPALALGALLFLARLLTVHGFAPAGATALGAACAAQYLACAAVLAGRLPGLDPVAAPVRAVVETWGPAAVPALACGGAAAALLAYASTVLARASAHARP
;
A
#
# COMPACT_ATOMS: atom_id res chain seq x y z
N MET A 1 -1.54 58.42 -34.88
CA MET A 1 -1.02 58.71 -36.23
C MET A 1 0.20 57.83 -36.46
N SER A 2 0.35 56.97 -37.47
CA SER A 2 -0.58 56.30 -38.41
C SER A 2 0.21 55.20 -39.14
N GLU A 3 -0.31 54.06 -39.63
CA GLU A 3 -1.63 53.42 -39.53
C GLU A 3 -1.49 51.88 -39.73
N THR A 4 -2.58 51.10 -39.60
CA THR A 4 -2.62 49.66 -39.99
C THR A 4 -3.15 49.53 -41.44
N PRO A 5 -2.81 48.46 -42.20
CA PRO A 5 -3.79 47.36 -42.30
C PRO A 5 -3.21 45.93 -42.43
N ALA A 6 -4.04 44.98 -41.98
CA ALA A 6 -4.09 43.57 -42.41
C ALA A 6 -5.59 43.26 -42.72
N PRO A 7 -6.01 42.06 -43.18
CA PRO A 7 -5.32 40.92 -43.77
C PRO A 7 -5.83 40.64 -45.22
N PRO A 8 -5.75 39.40 -45.75
CA PRO A 8 -7.00 38.63 -45.86
C PRO A 8 -6.87 37.12 -45.59
N ALA A 9 -8.02 36.46 -45.39
CA ALA A 9 -8.19 35.02 -45.18
C ALA A 9 -9.14 34.42 -46.26
N PRO A 10 -9.59 33.15 -46.20
CA PRO A 10 -9.48 32.20 -47.32
C PRO A 10 -10.68 32.17 -48.29
N PRO A 11 -10.52 31.56 -49.48
CA PRO A 11 -11.66 31.20 -50.33
C PRO A 11 -12.35 29.93 -49.83
N ALA A 12 -13.68 29.97 -49.79
CA ALA A 12 -14.54 28.80 -49.61
C ALA A 12 -14.90 28.18 -50.98
N THR A 13 -15.09 26.86 -51.02
CA THR A 13 -15.80 26.18 -52.10
C THR A 13 -17.05 25.51 -51.54
N SER A 14 -18.18 25.72 -52.23
CA SER A 14 -19.50 25.20 -51.89
C SER A 14 -20.08 24.53 -53.13
N GLY A 15 -20.86 23.45 -52.93
CA GLY A 15 -21.93 23.13 -53.86
C GLY A 15 -22.17 21.65 -54.17
N ALA A 16 -23.44 21.26 -53.99
CA ALA A 16 -24.17 20.18 -54.67
C ALA A 16 -23.81 18.70 -54.35
N ALA A 17 -24.73 17.74 -54.46
CA ALA A 17 -26.21 17.73 -54.35
C ALA A 17 -26.72 16.27 -54.40
N GLY A 18 -27.80 15.93 -53.67
CA GLY A 18 -28.56 14.67 -53.85
C GLY A 18 -27.79 13.37 -53.52
N THR A 19 -28.40 12.19 -53.40
CA THR A 19 -29.75 11.77 -53.80
C THR A 19 -30.17 10.52 -53.01
N ALA A 20 -31.34 10.58 -52.36
CA ALA A 20 -32.28 9.44 -52.32
C ALA A 20 -33.43 9.83 -53.28
N PRO A 21 -34.01 8.93 -54.10
CA PRO A 21 -34.93 7.91 -53.56
C PRO A 21 -35.09 6.60 -54.41
N SER A 22 -35.87 5.63 -53.89
CA SER A 22 -36.70 4.64 -54.66
C SER A 22 -37.44 3.72 -53.65
N ARG A 23 -38.67 3.97 -53.18
CA ARG A 23 -39.98 3.58 -53.77
C ARG A 23 -39.93 2.22 -54.50
N GLY A 24 -40.45 1.12 -53.93
CA GLY A 24 -41.90 0.77 -53.84
C GLY A 24 -42.20 -0.35 -54.87
N PRO A 25 -43.39 -1.02 -54.91
CA PRO A 25 -44.59 -1.02 -54.05
C PRO A 25 -44.63 -2.29 -53.13
N GLY A 26 -45.65 -2.65 -52.34
CA GLY A 26 -47.02 -2.17 -52.12
C GLY A 26 -48.05 -3.30 -52.37
N VAL A 27 -49.16 -3.30 -51.60
CA VAL A 27 -50.26 -4.31 -51.59
C VAL A 27 -49.91 -5.65 -50.89
N GLY A 28 -50.69 -6.16 -49.93
CA GLY A 28 -51.84 -5.54 -49.25
C GLY A 28 -52.66 -6.46 -48.35
N VAL A 29 -53.81 -5.93 -47.92
CA VAL A 29 -55.03 -6.60 -47.42
C VAL A 29 -55.04 -7.13 -45.97
N SER A 30 -56.15 -6.81 -45.30
CA SER A 30 -56.55 -7.20 -43.95
C SER A 30 -57.12 -8.61 -43.91
N GLY A 31 -56.90 -9.34 -42.81
CA GLY A 31 -57.47 -10.67 -42.58
C GLY A 31 -57.69 -10.94 -41.09
N ALA A 32 -58.95 -10.87 -40.65
CA ALA A 32 -59.32 -11.22 -39.27
C ALA A 32 -59.25 -12.73 -39.05
N GLY A 33 -58.88 -13.15 -37.83
CA GLY A 33 -58.81 -14.56 -37.46
C GLY A 33 -58.52 -14.74 -35.98
N ALA A 34 -59.58 -14.86 -35.17
CA ALA A 34 -59.46 -15.17 -33.75
C ALA A 34 -59.15 -16.66 -33.50
N SER A 35 -58.78 -16.96 -32.25
CA SER A 35 -58.76 -18.30 -31.63
C SER A 35 -57.66 -19.29 -32.05
N ALA A 36 -56.58 -19.29 -31.25
CA ALA A 36 -55.93 -20.53 -30.80
C ALA A 36 -55.35 -20.33 -29.38
N VAL A 37 -56.17 -20.58 -28.36
CA VAL A 37 -55.71 -20.71 -26.97
C VAL A 37 -54.84 -21.96 -26.85
N SER A 38 -53.83 -21.90 -25.97
CA SER A 38 -52.96 -23.02 -25.55
C SER A 38 -51.92 -23.52 -26.56
N ARG A 39 -50.69 -23.04 -26.39
CA ARG A 39 -49.58 -23.96 -26.10
C ARG A 39 -48.67 -23.37 -25.03
N ALA A 40 -48.80 -23.94 -23.83
CA ALA A 40 -48.07 -23.51 -22.65
C ALA A 40 -46.56 -23.81 -22.72
N GLY A 41 -45.78 -22.98 -22.02
CA GLY A 41 -44.59 -23.39 -21.25
C GLY A 41 -43.67 -24.48 -21.80
N ALA A 42 -43.00 -24.22 -22.94
CA ALA A 42 -42.08 -25.17 -23.56
C ALA A 42 -40.63 -24.65 -23.77
N SER A 43 -40.12 -23.77 -22.90
CA SER A 43 -38.66 -23.56 -22.77
C SER A 43 -38.13 -23.55 -21.32
N ALA A 44 -39.02 -23.57 -20.32
CA ALA A 44 -38.66 -23.56 -18.89
C ALA A 44 -38.23 -24.94 -18.33
N ARG A 45 -37.95 -25.94 -19.18
CA ARG A 45 -37.62 -27.32 -18.78
C ARG A 45 -36.43 -27.93 -19.54
N ARG A 46 -35.37 -27.14 -19.74
CA ARG A 46 -34.00 -27.68 -19.65
C ARG A 46 -33.45 -27.22 -18.31
N GLY A 47 -32.95 -28.16 -17.52
CA GLY A 47 -32.82 -28.01 -16.06
C GLY A 47 -32.15 -26.71 -15.65
N SER A 48 -32.69 -26.07 -14.62
CA SER A 48 -32.08 -24.90 -13.98
C SER A 48 -30.76 -25.31 -13.34
N ALA A 49 -29.69 -25.30 -14.14
CA ALA A 49 -28.34 -25.30 -13.63
C ALA A 49 -28.24 -24.09 -12.70
N ASP A 50 -28.11 -24.36 -11.40
CA ASP A 50 -27.92 -23.33 -10.39
C ASP A 50 -26.75 -22.44 -10.84
N PRO A 51 -27.01 -21.14 -11.16
CA PRO A 51 -26.01 -20.31 -11.79
C PRO A 51 -24.85 -20.03 -10.84
N VAL A 52 -25.11 -20.02 -9.53
CA VAL A 52 -24.07 -19.91 -8.49
C VAL A 52 -23.23 -21.19 -8.44
N LYS A 53 -23.84 -22.37 -8.59
CA LYS A 53 -23.10 -23.65 -8.70
C LYS A 53 -22.23 -23.72 -9.96
N ALA A 54 -22.71 -23.22 -11.09
CA ALA A 54 -21.91 -23.13 -12.33
C ALA A 54 -20.74 -22.15 -12.19
N LEU A 55 -20.95 -21.02 -11.49
CA LEU A 55 -19.89 -20.06 -11.17
C LEU A 55 -18.87 -20.64 -10.19
N LEU A 56 -19.32 -21.35 -9.16
CA LEU A 56 -18.47 -22.06 -8.19
C LEU A 56 -17.59 -23.09 -8.88
N HIS A 57 -18.12 -23.83 -9.85
CA HIS A 57 -17.32 -24.79 -10.62
C HIS A 57 -16.26 -24.12 -11.50
N ARG A 58 -16.58 -22.96 -12.11
CA ARG A 58 -15.63 -22.17 -12.90
C ARG A 58 -14.50 -21.57 -12.07
N HIS A 59 -14.80 -21.09 -10.86
CA HIS A 59 -13.83 -20.47 -9.95
C HIS A 59 -13.46 -21.40 -8.79
N ARG A 60 -13.49 -22.71 -9.01
CA ARG A 60 -13.34 -23.73 -7.96
C ARG A 60 -12.07 -23.56 -7.15
N GLU A 61 -10.91 -23.47 -7.81
CA GLU A 61 -9.62 -23.29 -7.13
C GLU A 61 -9.53 -22.00 -6.30
N LEU A 62 -10.19 -20.93 -6.74
CA LEU A 62 -10.28 -19.67 -5.99
C LEU A 62 -11.11 -19.89 -4.72
N CYS A 63 -12.31 -20.46 -4.88
CA CYS A 63 -13.25 -20.65 -3.78
C CYS A 63 -12.75 -21.68 -2.74
N GLU A 64 -12.05 -22.74 -3.16
CA GLU A 64 -11.45 -23.76 -2.28
C GLU A 64 -10.21 -23.24 -1.53
N ARG A 65 -9.36 -22.41 -2.16
CA ARG A 65 -8.20 -21.81 -1.50
C ARG A 65 -8.55 -20.60 -0.62
N ALA A 66 -9.69 -19.95 -0.87
CA ALA A 66 -10.06 -18.73 -0.17
C ALA A 66 -10.31 -18.95 1.34
N VAL A 67 -9.60 -18.17 2.16
CA VAL A 67 -9.69 -18.18 3.64
C VAL A 67 -10.80 -17.25 4.14
N ASP A 68 -11.24 -16.28 3.33
CA ASP A 68 -12.39 -15.42 3.62
C ASP A 68 -13.22 -15.06 2.36
N PRO A 69 -14.46 -14.55 2.49
CA PRO A 69 -15.28 -14.15 1.34
C PRO A 69 -14.69 -13.01 0.49
N LEU A 70 -13.77 -12.20 1.03
CA LEU A 70 -13.19 -11.05 0.30
C LEU A 70 -12.17 -11.52 -0.72
N GLU A 71 -11.43 -12.60 -0.45
CA GLU A 71 -10.58 -13.27 -1.45
C GLU A 71 -11.40 -13.80 -2.63
N ILE A 72 -12.60 -14.35 -2.39
CA ILE A 72 -13.53 -14.75 -3.45
C ILE A 72 -14.03 -13.51 -4.21
N ALA A 73 -14.48 -12.45 -3.53
CA ALA A 73 -14.95 -11.23 -4.17
C ALA A 73 -13.87 -10.59 -5.07
N ALA A 74 -12.64 -10.46 -4.57
CA ALA A 74 -11.52 -9.91 -5.32
C ALA A 74 -11.11 -10.78 -6.52
N GLY A 75 -11.12 -12.11 -6.35
CA GLY A 75 -10.87 -13.03 -7.45
C GLY A 75 -11.98 -12.99 -8.52
N LEU A 76 -13.24 -12.83 -8.13
CA LEU A 76 -14.35 -12.62 -9.07
C LEU A 76 -14.20 -11.30 -9.84
N GLU A 77 -13.84 -10.19 -9.18
CA GLU A 77 -13.52 -8.91 -9.85
C GLU A 77 -12.38 -9.07 -10.86
N ALA A 78 -11.30 -9.77 -10.50
CA ALA A 78 -10.17 -10.03 -11.39
C ALA A 78 -10.54 -10.82 -12.66
N HIS A 79 -11.65 -11.56 -12.62
CA HIS A 79 -12.24 -12.26 -13.77
C HIS A 79 -13.42 -11.50 -14.40
N GLY A 80 -13.60 -10.20 -14.09
CA GLY A 80 -14.58 -9.33 -14.73
C GLY A 80 -16.00 -9.38 -14.16
N VAL A 81 -16.21 -9.99 -13.00
CA VAL A 81 -17.51 -9.99 -12.32
C VAL A 81 -17.69 -8.67 -11.57
N THR A 82 -18.71 -7.91 -11.94
CA THR A 82 -19.09 -6.61 -11.33
C THR A 82 -20.42 -6.75 -10.57
N ASP A 83 -20.84 -5.73 -9.81
CA ASP A 83 -22.15 -5.73 -9.13
C ASP A 83 -23.33 -5.95 -10.11
N ARG A 84 -23.24 -5.38 -11.32
CA ARG A 84 -24.21 -5.62 -12.42
C ARG A 84 -24.19 -7.07 -12.91
N THR A 85 -23.04 -7.73 -12.84
CA THR A 85 -22.90 -9.17 -13.13
C THR A 85 -23.47 -10.01 -11.97
N ALA A 86 -23.22 -9.63 -10.71
CA ALA A 86 -23.74 -10.30 -9.51
C ALA A 86 -25.27 -10.29 -9.43
N ALA A 87 -25.91 -9.19 -9.85
CA ALA A 87 -27.36 -9.10 -9.98
C ALA A 87 -27.97 -10.19 -10.87
N ARG A 88 -27.24 -10.68 -11.90
CA ARG A 88 -27.69 -11.79 -12.76
C ARG A 88 -27.72 -13.14 -12.03
N PHE A 89 -26.93 -13.28 -10.97
CA PHE A 89 -26.95 -14.42 -10.06
C PHE A 89 -27.97 -14.26 -8.93
N ARG A 90 -28.79 -13.18 -8.94
CA ARG A 90 -29.75 -12.79 -7.88
C ARG A 90 -29.12 -12.35 -6.55
N HIS A 91 -27.83 -12.00 -6.54
CA HIS A 91 -27.16 -11.38 -5.40
C HIS A 91 -27.10 -9.86 -5.58
N ARG A 92 -27.15 -9.12 -4.47
CA ARG A 92 -27.22 -7.64 -4.48
C ARG A 92 -25.98 -6.99 -5.09
N ASP A 93 -24.82 -7.54 -4.77
CA ASP A 93 -23.48 -7.04 -5.08
C ASP A 93 -22.49 -8.22 -5.12
N VAL A 94 -21.25 -7.99 -5.56
CA VAL A 94 -20.20 -9.01 -5.64
C VAL A 94 -19.88 -9.59 -4.25
N PHE A 95 -20.00 -8.81 -3.18
CA PHE A 95 -19.78 -9.30 -1.81
C PHE A 95 -20.84 -10.33 -1.40
N SER A 96 -22.12 -10.04 -1.64
CA SER A 96 -23.24 -10.96 -1.36
C SER A 96 -23.14 -12.26 -2.16
N LEU A 97 -22.60 -12.20 -3.39
CA LEU A 97 -22.31 -13.37 -4.22
C LEU A 97 -21.11 -14.17 -3.68
N ALA A 98 -20.08 -13.48 -3.21
CA ALA A 98 -18.87 -14.08 -2.66
C ALA A 98 -19.11 -14.73 -1.29
N GLU A 99 -19.96 -14.16 -0.44
CA GLU A 99 -20.42 -14.78 0.82
C GLU A 99 -21.21 -16.07 0.55
N GLU A 100 -22.12 -16.07 -0.43
CA GLU A 100 -22.86 -17.27 -0.83
C GLU A 100 -21.92 -18.36 -1.37
N LEU A 101 -20.96 -18.01 -2.23
CA LEU A 101 -19.94 -18.94 -2.71
C LEU A 101 -19.04 -19.46 -1.59
N TYR A 102 -18.65 -18.59 -0.64
CA TYR A 102 -17.86 -18.97 0.53
C TYR A 102 -18.62 -19.97 1.39
N ALA A 103 -19.91 -19.73 1.67
CA ALA A 103 -20.76 -20.60 2.48
C ALA A 103 -21.02 -21.98 1.83
N ARG A 104 -20.99 -22.05 0.48
CA ARG A 104 -21.23 -23.29 -0.29
C ARG A 104 -20.01 -24.18 -0.47
N VAL A 105 -18.79 -23.69 -0.23
CA VAL A 105 -17.58 -24.52 -0.27
C VAL A 105 -17.49 -25.33 1.02
N PRO A 106 -17.44 -26.68 0.96
CA PRO A 106 -17.14 -27.50 2.13
C PRO A 106 -15.72 -27.17 2.62
N ARG A 107 -15.60 -26.54 3.78
CA ARG A 107 -14.34 -26.37 4.51
C ARG A 107 -14.36 -27.25 5.75
N ASP A 108 -13.22 -27.87 6.06
CA ASP A 108 -13.03 -28.79 7.20
C ASP A 108 -13.14 -28.08 8.55
N SER A 109 -14.37 -27.69 8.88
CA SER A 109 -14.79 -27.21 10.20
C SER A 109 -14.98 -28.38 11.18
N GLY A 110 -14.81 -29.62 10.72
CA GLY A 110 -15.17 -30.87 11.41
C GLY A 110 -14.10 -31.44 12.34
N GLN A 111 -12.83 -31.04 12.24
CA GLN A 111 -11.74 -31.68 13.00
C GLN A 111 -11.67 -31.31 14.50
N VAL A 112 -12.56 -30.44 15.01
CA VAL A 112 -12.74 -30.19 16.46
C VAL A 112 -14.03 -30.83 17.02
N ALA A 113 -14.89 -31.37 16.15
CA ALA A 113 -16.13 -32.06 16.52
C ALA A 113 -16.00 -33.59 16.48
N ALA A 114 -15.17 -34.13 15.57
CA ALA A 114 -15.08 -35.56 15.29
C ALA A 114 -14.25 -36.41 16.30
N THR A 115 -13.84 -35.86 17.45
CA THR A 115 -13.18 -36.62 18.53
C THR A 115 -14.12 -36.92 19.71
N ARG A 116 -15.44 -36.71 19.57
CA ARG A 116 -16.43 -36.90 20.64
C ARG A 116 -17.65 -37.73 20.25
N THR A 117 -17.46 -38.83 19.52
CA THR A 117 -18.41 -39.97 19.48
C THR A 117 -17.74 -41.24 18.94
N SER A 118 -17.05 -41.99 19.81
CA SER A 118 -16.80 -43.44 19.62
C SER A 118 -16.30 -44.06 20.93
N THR A 119 -17.19 -44.21 21.90
CA THR A 119 -16.98 -45.14 23.02
C THR A 119 -17.74 -46.43 22.69
N PRO A 120 -17.08 -47.56 22.41
CA PRO A 120 -17.72 -48.86 22.49
C PRO A 120 -18.10 -49.11 23.95
N ALA A 121 -19.34 -49.54 24.17
CA ALA A 121 -19.80 -49.87 25.51
C ALA A 121 -19.13 -51.16 26.00
N ASP A 122 -18.68 -51.16 27.24
CA ASP A 122 -18.94 -52.29 28.13
C ASP A 122 -19.16 -51.77 29.56
N ALA A 123 -20.00 -52.46 30.33
CA ALA A 123 -20.33 -52.11 31.70
C ALA A 123 -19.98 -53.28 32.62
N PRO A 124 -19.64 -53.01 33.89
CA PRO A 124 -20.69 -53.28 34.88
C PRO A 124 -20.80 -52.27 36.03
N ASP A 125 -22.05 -51.93 36.35
CA ASP A 125 -22.67 -51.93 37.69
C ASP A 125 -21.77 -51.68 38.93
N ARG A 126 -21.85 -50.47 39.54
CA ARG A 126 -22.60 -50.23 40.82
C ARG A 126 -22.38 -48.85 41.46
N ALA A 127 -23.34 -48.53 42.34
CA ALA A 127 -23.29 -47.60 43.48
C ALA A 127 -23.44 -46.07 43.22
N GLU A 128 -24.62 -45.60 43.67
CA GLU A 128 -24.91 -44.33 44.37
C GLU A 128 -24.42 -42.99 43.82
N ALA A 129 -25.40 -42.12 43.55
CA ALA A 129 -25.18 -40.71 43.26
C ALA A 129 -25.30 -39.85 44.53
N PRO A 130 -24.34 -38.96 44.78
CA PRO A 130 -24.62 -37.65 45.36
C PRO A 130 -24.77 -36.58 44.25
N ASP A 131 -25.23 -35.41 44.68
CA ASP A 131 -25.74 -34.30 43.90
C ASP A 131 -25.03 -33.98 42.56
N ARG A 132 -25.81 -34.00 41.46
CA ARG A 132 -25.34 -33.65 40.10
C ARG A 132 -25.48 -32.16 39.76
N ALA A 133 -26.03 -31.34 40.64
CA ALA A 133 -26.11 -29.89 40.46
C ALA A 133 -24.78 -29.23 40.83
N ASP A 134 -24.30 -29.42 42.07
CA ASP A 134 -23.07 -28.80 42.57
C ASP A 134 -21.84 -29.15 41.73
N ALA A 135 -21.69 -30.41 41.32
CA ALA A 135 -20.59 -30.84 40.46
C ALA A 135 -20.58 -30.14 39.08
N ARG A 136 -21.76 -29.75 38.55
CA ARG A 136 -21.87 -29.05 37.26
C ARG A 136 -21.54 -27.57 37.37
N ASP A 137 -21.90 -26.93 38.48
CA ASP A 137 -21.57 -25.53 38.69
C ASP A 137 -20.11 -25.33 39.13
N ALA A 138 -19.53 -26.27 39.90
CA ALA A 138 -18.08 -26.34 40.13
C ALA A 138 -17.30 -26.48 38.80
N HIS A 139 -17.70 -27.41 37.93
CA HIS A 139 -17.05 -27.57 36.63
C HIS A 139 -17.23 -26.35 35.71
N ARG A 140 -18.34 -25.61 35.84
CA ARG A 140 -18.54 -24.32 35.16
C ARG A 140 -17.69 -23.19 35.75
N THR A 141 -17.48 -23.13 37.05
CA THR A 141 -16.58 -22.13 37.66
C THR A 141 -15.14 -22.38 37.26
N ASP A 142 -14.69 -23.63 37.24
CA ASP A 142 -13.34 -24.00 36.81
C ASP A 142 -13.12 -23.74 35.31
N ALA A 143 -14.10 -24.11 34.47
CA ALA A 143 -14.05 -23.78 33.04
C ALA A 143 -14.05 -22.25 32.78
N ARG A 144 -14.76 -21.46 33.61
CA ARG A 144 -14.74 -19.99 33.54
C ARG A 144 -13.45 -19.39 34.09
N ALA A 145 -12.82 -19.99 35.11
CA ALA A 145 -11.53 -19.60 35.63
C ALA A 145 -10.43 -19.86 34.59
N GLY A 146 -10.29 -21.11 34.11
CA GLY A 146 -9.33 -21.47 33.06
C GLY A 146 -9.54 -20.73 31.74
N ALA A 147 -10.77 -20.34 31.40
CA ALA A 147 -11.04 -19.46 30.25
C ALA A 147 -10.58 -18.00 30.48
N ARG A 148 -10.71 -17.48 31.72
CA ARG A 148 -10.19 -16.15 32.10
C ARG A 148 -8.67 -16.14 32.15
N ASP A 149 -8.05 -17.14 32.76
CA ASP A 149 -6.60 -17.28 32.82
C ASP A 149 -6.01 -17.50 31.43
N GLY A 150 -6.61 -18.38 30.63
CA GLY A 150 -6.27 -18.53 29.23
C GLY A 150 -6.46 -17.25 28.39
N ALA A 151 -7.29 -16.31 28.81
CA ALA A 151 -7.50 -15.02 28.16
C ALA A 151 -6.52 -13.93 28.64
N THR A 152 -6.21 -13.85 29.94
CA THR A 152 -5.18 -12.94 30.48
C THR A 152 -3.80 -13.32 29.95
N ASP A 153 -3.52 -14.61 29.86
CA ASP A 153 -2.26 -15.17 29.37
C ASP A 153 -2.10 -14.97 27.84
N ARG A 154 -3.20 -15.07 27.08
CA ARG A 154 -3.26 -14.64 25.66
C ARG A 154 -3.09 -13.12 25.52
N ALA A 155 -3.71 -12.32 26.38
CA ALA A 155 -3.58 -10.86 26.37
C ALA A 155 -2.13 -10.44 26.66
N GLY A 156 -1.49 -11.05 27.66
CA GLY A 156 -0.08 -10.86 27.99
C GLY A 156 0.85 -11.20 26.81
N ARG A 157 0.69 -12.37 26.19
CA ARG A 157 1.45 -12.75 24.97
C ARG A 157 1.22 -11.82 23.78
N LEU A 158 0.03 -11.25 23.63
CA LEU A 158 -0.27 -10.26 22.59
C LEU A 158 0.32 -8.87 22.94
N TRP A 159 0.38 -8.52 24.21
CA TRP A 159 0.95 -7.25 24.69
C TRP A 159 2.47 -7.25 24.59
N THR A 160 3.14 -8.33 25.02
CA THR A 160 4.60 -8.49 24.87
C THR A 160 5.04 -8.56 23.40
N ARG A 161 4.29 -9.25 22.53
CA ARG A 161 4.54 -9.20 21.07
C ARG A 161 4.37 -7.79 20.49
N ARG A 162 3.35 -7.03 20.94
CA ARG A 162 3.14 -5.63 20.50
C ARG A 162 4.25 -4.71 21.01
N ALA A 163 4.61 -4.78 22.28
CA ALA A 163 5.71 -4.04 22.88
C ALA A 163 7.04 -4.34 22.16
N GLY A 164 7.33 -5.62 21.89
CA GLY A 164 8.48 -6.05 21.10
C GLY A 164 8.49 -5.46 19.68
N THR A 165 7.34 -5.39 18.99
CA THR A 165 7.28 -4.73 17.67
C THR A 165 7.46 -3.21 17.71
N VAL A 166 7.04 -2.52 18.78
CA VAL A 166 7.25 -1.07 18.94
C VAL A 166 8.70 -0.79 19.33
N LEU A 167 9.27 -1.56 20.26
CA LEU A 167 10.68 -1.47 20.65
C LEU A 167 11.60 -1.72 19.45
N ALA A 168 11.27 -2.69 18.59
CA ALA A 168 11.98 -2.93 17.34
C ALA A 168 11.88 -1.77 16.33
N THR A 169 10.86 -0.90 16.38
CA THR A 169 10.80 0.32 15.55
C THR A 169 11.62 1.50 16.10
N LEU A 170 12.02 1.45 17.38
CA LEU A 170 12.90 2.46 18.00
C LEU A 170 14.39 2.13 17.84
N LEU A 171 14.72 0.88 17.54
CA LEU A 171 16.10 0.39 17.38
C LEU A 171 16.93 1.20 16.36
N PRO A 172 16.42 1.59 15.17
CA PRO A 172 17.17 2.45 14.24
C PRO A 172 17.45 3.86 14.79
N ALA A 173 16.52 4.43 15.55
CA ALA A 173 16.69 5.73 16.18
C ALA A 173 17.70 5.68 17.34
N ALA A 174 17.71 4.60 18.12
CA ALA A 174 18.71 4.36 19.15
C ALA A 174 20.13 4.21 18.57
N VAL A 175 20.28 3.45 17.48
CA VAL A 175 21.57 3.31 16.77
C VAL A 175 22.04 4.66 16.22
N TRP A 176 21.14 5.44 15.61
CA TRP A 176 21.52 6.75 15.07
C TRP A 176 21.84 7.78 16.16
N GLY A 177 21.10 7.75 17.28
CA GLY A 177 21.39 8.56 18.48
C GLY A 177 22.75 8.21 19.11
N LEU A 178 23.08 6.93 19.22
CA LEU A 178 24.41 6.47 19.68
C LEU A 178 25.54 6.92 18.73
N THR A 179 25.27 7.00 17.43
CA THR A 179 26.28 7.53 16.51
C THR A 179 26.39 9.05 16.57
N LEU A 180 25.33 9.79 16.90
CA LEU A 180 25.44 11.21 17.23
C LEU A 180 26.25 11.47 18.50
N THR A 181 26.08 10.68 19.56
CA THR A 181 26.94 10.80 20.74
C THR A 181 28.40 10.44 20.42
N GLY A 182 28.63 9.40 19.61
CA GLY A 182 29.97 9.10 19.08
C GLY A 182 30.56 10.21 18.21
N GLN A 183 29.75 10.93 17.42
CA GLN A 183 30.17 12.11 16.66
C GLN A 183 30.58 13.27 17.57
N ALA A 184 29.82 13.53 18.64
CA ALA A 184 30.13 14.60 19.59
C ALA A 184 31.45 14.35 20.36
N LEU A 185 31.82 13.08 20.52
CA LEU A 185 33.04 12.64 21.22
C LEU A 185 34.26 12.44 20.29
N THR A 186 34.14 12.64 18.97
CA THR A 186 35.24 12.38 18.01
C THR A 186 35.54 13.54 17.07
N THR A 187 36.82 13.90 16.97
CA THR A 187 37.33 14.93 16.05
C THR A 187 38.26 14.32 14.99
N GLY A 188 38.32 14.92 13.80
CA GLY A 188 39.19 14.46 12.71
C GLY A 188 38.78 13.11 12.09
N ARG A 189 39.77 12.30 11.67
CA ARG A 189 39.59 11.00 10.99
C ARG A 189 38.62 10.01 11.67
N PRO A 190 38.63 9.75 13.00
CA PRO A 190 37.70 8.80 13.62
C PRO A 190 36.22 9.20 13.44
N ARG A 191 35.93 10.49 13.25
CA ARG A 191 34.58 10.98 12.99
C ARG A 191 33.97 10.34 11.73
N LEU A 192 34.75 10.15 10.66
CA LEU A 192 34.30 9.48 9.44
C LEU A 192 34.01 7.98 9.67
N ALA A 193 34.84 7.31 10.48
CA ALA A 193 34.60 5.91 10.83
C ALA A 193 33.29 5.74 11.62
N VAL A 194 33.01 6.64 12.56
CA VAL A 194 31.75 6.64 13.34
C VAL A 194 30.54 6.93 12.44
N THR A 195 30.61 7.84 11.46
CA THR A 195 29.47 8.06 10.55
C THR A 195 29.21 6.86 9.63
N LEU A 196 30.26 6.21 9.12
CA LEU A 196 30.13 5.00 8.29
C LEU A 196 29.58 3.82 9.10
N ALA A 197 30.07 3.61 10.32
CA ALA A 197 29.54 2.60 11.25
C ALA A 197 28.06 2.87 11.59
N GLY A 198 27.69 4.14 11.79
CA GLY A 198 26.31 4.54 12.02
C GLY A 198 25.40 4.32 10.82
N ALA A 199 25.87 4.62 9.60
CA ALA A 199 25.11 4.39 8.37
C ALA A 199 24.90 2.88 8.11
N LEU A 200 25.92 2.06 8.36
CA LEU A 200 25.81 0.59 8.32
C LEU A 200 24.86 0.05 9.38
N GLY A 201 25.00 0.50 10.63
CA GLY A 201 24.09 0.13 11.73
C GLY A 201 22.64 0.51 11.44
N LEU A 202 22.42 1.70 10.88
CA LEU A 202 21.12 2.19 10.42
C LEU A 202 20.55 1.31 9.29
N ALA A 203 21.34 0.98 8.27
CA ALA A 203 20.92 0.11 7.18
C ALA A 203 20.55 -1.30 7.68
N VAL A 204 21.33 -1.88 8.60
CA VAL A 204 21.05 -3.18 9.24
C VAL A 204 19.78 -3.10 10.10
N ALA A 205 19.61 -2.04 10.91
CA ALA A 205 18.43 -1.86 11.74
C ALA A 205 17.17 -1.66 10.90
N LEU A 206 17.21 -0.87 9.82
CA LEU A 206 16.12 -0.72 8.86
C LEU A 206 15.79 -2.05 8.17
N ALA A 207 16.80 -2.80 7.71
CA ALA A 207 16.59 -4.13 7.14
C ALA A 207 15.94 -5.10 8.15
N PHE A 208 16.31 -5.01 9.43
CA PHE A 208 15.70 -5.78 10.51
C PHE A 208 14.24 -5.38 10.76
N CYS A 209 13.92 -4.09 10.85
CA CYS A 209 12.54 -3.59 10.96
C CYS A 209 11.68 -4.01 9.76
N VAL A 210 12.25 -3.99 8.55
CA VAL A 210 11.57 -4.38 7.30
C VAL A 210 11.30 -5.88 7.23
N ARG A 211 12.23 -6.72 7.73
CA ARG A 211 12.13 -8.19 7.70
C ARG A 211 11.37 -8.81 8.88
N ARG A 212 11.51 -8.26 10.09
CA ARG A 212 10.95 -8.82 11.34
C ARG A 212 9.86 -7.97 12.01
N GLY A 213 9.70 -6.71 11.61
CA GLY A 213 8.74 -5.78 12.21
C GLY A 213 7.27 -5.94 11.75
N PRO A 214 6.36 -5.08 12.23
CA PRO A 214 4.91 -5.16 11.95
C PRO A 214 4.52 -4.83 10.49
N LEU A 215 5.50 -4.57 9.63
CA LEU A 215 5.35 -4.31 8.20
C LEU A 215 5.81 -5.51 7.34
N ARG A 216 6.10 -6.67 7.95
CA ARG A 216 6.58 -7.86 7.25
C ARG A 216 5.60 -8.30 6.14
N THR A 217 6.11 -8.38 4.93
CA THR A 217 5.47 -9.06 3.79
C THR A 217 5.89 -10.53 3.74
N PRO A 218 5.04 -11.45 3.25
CA PRO A 218 5.41 -12.87 3.08
C PRO A 218 6.41 -13.15 1.94
N GLY A 219 6.88 -12.12 1.21
CA GLY A 219 7.87 -12.24 0.13
C GLY A 219 9.22 -11.57 0.44
N ARG A 220 10.28 -11.98 -0.29
CA ARG A 220 11.60 -11.32 -0.27
C ARG A 220 11.48 -9.91 -0.85
N THR A 221 11.95 -8.90 -0.12
CA THR A 221 12.16 -7.56 -0.68
C THR A 221 13.24 -7.63 -1.76
N PRO A 222 13.02 -7.07 -2.97
CA PRO A 222 14.02 -7.10 -4.03
C PRO A 222 15.26 -6.32 -3.60
N VAL A 223 16.45 -6.86 -3.90
CA VAL A 223 17.74 -6.27 -3.49
C VAL A 223 17.89 -4.84 -4.02
N SER A 224 17.38 -4.57 -5.22
CA SER A 224 17.33 -3.23 -5.83
C SER A 224 16.58 -2.19 -4.98
N ALA A 225 15.45 -2.54 -4.37
CA ALA A 225 14.71 -1.60 -3.52
C ALA A 225 15.44 -1.31 -2.20
N ALA A 226 16.12 -2.32 -1.64
CA ALA A 226 16.98 -2.13 -0.47
C ALA A 226 18.19 -1.25 -0.81
N ALA A 227 18.87 -1.52 -1.92
CA ALA A 227 19.99 -0.72 -2.42
C ALA A 227 19.58 0.74 -2.69
N ALA A 228 18.48 0.96 -3.42
CA ALA A 228 17.94 2.30 -3.69
C ALA A 228 17.57 3.03 -2.39
N THR A 229 16.98 2.35 -1.40
CA THR A 229 16.70 2.95 -0.08
C THR A 229 17.99 3.39 0.62
N THR A 230 19.01 2.54 0.63
CA THR A 230 20.32 2.88 1.23
C THR A 230 21.00 4.05 0.51
N LEU A 231 20.96 4.06 -0.83
CA LEU A 231 21.54 5.13 -1.64
C LEU A 231 20.79 6.47 -1.46
N LEU A 232 19.46 6.46 -1.36
CA LEU A 232 18.65 7.64 -1.06
C LEU A 232 18.95 8.20 0.35
N LEU A 233 19.15 7.33 1.35
CA LEU A 233 19.55 7.75 2.71
C LEU A 233 20.98 8.29 2.74
N LEU A 234 21.89 7.69 1.96
CA LEU A 234 23.26 8.19 1.79
C LEU A 234 23.27 9.57 1.13
N TYR A 235 22.46 9.77 0.08
CA TYR A 235 22.29 11.07 -0.56
C TYR A 235 21.65 12.09 0.40
N ALA A 236 20.64 11.72 1.18
CA ALA A 236 20.05 12.63 2.18
C ALA A 236 21.03 13.08 3.29
N ALA A 237 22.10 12.32 3.52
CA ALA A 237 23.15 12.68 4.48
C ALA A 237 24.31 13.47 3.89
N TYR A 238 24.75 13.13 2.67
CA TYR A 238 25.98 13.68 2.06
C TYR A 238 25.78 14.37 0.71
N GLY A 239 24.67 14.10 0.02
CA GLY A 239 24.42 14.46 -1.38
C GLY A 239 24.30 15.96 -1.63
N ASP A 240 23.65 16.72 -0.75
CA ASP A 240 23.53 18.18 -0.91
C ASP A 240 24.90 18.87 -0.81
N GLY A 241 25.74 18.46 0.15
CA GLY A 241 27.10 18.98 0.30
C GLY A 241 28.04 18.53 -0.83
N LEU A 242 27.86 17.29 -1.32
CA LEU A 242 28.56 16.79 -2.50
C LEU A 242 28.19 17.59 -3.75
N LEU A 243 26.89 17.81 -4.00
CA LEU A 243 26.41 18.49 -5.20
C LEU A 243 26.83 19.96 -5.23
N GLY A 244 26.75 20.67 -4.10
CA GLY A 244 27.29 22.02 -3.96
C GLY A 244 28.77 22.08 -4.37
N ARG A 245 29.63 21.25 -3.75
CA ARG A 245 31.07 21.16 -4.08
C ARG A 245 31.35 20.76 -5.53
N LEU A 246 30.50 19.94 -6.15
CA LEU A 246 30.61 19.58 -7.57
C LEU A 246 30.32 20.78 -8.49
N VAL A 247 29.37 21.65 -8.12
CA VAL A 247 29.04 22.88 -8.86
C VAL A 247 30.07 23.99 -8.60
N ASP A 248 30.44 24.24 -7.33
CA ASP A 248 31.38 25.29 -6.91
C ASP A 248 32.82 25.05 -7.39
N GLY A 249 33.15 23.83 -7.83
CA GLY A 249 34.50 23.46 -8.31
C GLY A 249 35.59 23.40 -7.23
N ALA A 250 35.27 23.72 -5.97
CA ALA A 250 36.24 23.87 -4.90
C ALA A 250 36.96 22.56 -4.52
N PRO A 251 38.30 22.58 -4.33
CA PRO A 251 39.08 21.42 -3.89
C PRO A 251 38.86 21.05 -2.41
N ASP A 252 39.50 19.98 -1.95
CA ASP A 252 38.95 19.16 -0.88
C ASP A 252 38.99 19.67 0.56
N GLY A 253 37.80 19.60 1.18
CA GLY A 253 37.60 19.59 2.63
C GLY A 253 36.43 18.65 3.01
N PRO A 254 36.45 18.00 4.19
CA PRO A 254 35.37 17.13 4.63
C PRO A 254 34.11 17.93 4.96
N TRP A 255 33.04 17.74 4.19
CA TRP A 255 31.76 18.37 4.50
C TRP A 255 31.02 17.58 5.61
N PRO A 256 30.44 18.25 6.61
CA PRO A 256 29.69 17.57 7.66
C PRO A 256 28.38 16.99 7.09
N PRO A 257 28.01 15.73 7.42
CA PRO A 257 26.74 15.17 6.97
C PRO A 257 25.55 15.83 7.65
N ALA A 258 24.43 15.90 6.93
CA ALA A 258 23.14 16.30 7.48
C ALA A 258 22.55 15.17 8.35
N THR A 259 22.94 15.15 9.63
CA THR A 259 22.55 14.07 10.56
C THR A 259 21.14 14.23 11.14
N GLY A 260 20.59 15.45 11.19
CA GLY A 260 19.24 15.75 11.67
C GLY A 260 18.12 15.08 10.85
N PRO A 261 18.10 15.19 9.50
CA PRO A 261 17.13 14.48 8.66
C PRO A 261 17.10 12.97 8.86
N LEU A 262 18.27 12.31 9.02
CA LEU A 262 18.34 10.88 9.29
C LEU A 262 17.77 10.52 10.68
N LEU A 263 17.97 11.37 11.69
CA LEU A 263 17.35 11.19 13.00
C LEU A 263 15.83 11.36 12.95
N ALA A 264 15.33 12.31 12.17
CA ALA A 264 13.89 12.50 11.97
C ALA A 264 13.26 11.32 11.23
N LEU A 265 13.89 10.83 10.17
CA LEU A 265 13.42 9.68 9.39
C LEU A 265 13.40 8.36 10.19
N THR A 266 14.36 8.17 11.10
CA THR A 266 14.37 7.01 12.01
C THR A 266 13.31 7.12 13.10
N LEU A 267 13.14 8.29 13.72
CA LEU A 267 12.03 8.56 14.65
C LEU A 267 10.65 8.51 13.98
N ALA A 268 10.57 8.62 12.65
CA ALA A 268 9.33 8.52 11.91
C ALA A 268 8.86 7.06 11.65
N LEU A 269 9.63 6.04 12.05
CA LEU A 269 9.25 4.63 11.88
C LEU A 269 8.06 4.19 12.76
N PRO A 270 7.97 4.54 14.06
CA PRO A 270 6.76 4.32 14.87
C PRO A 270 5.49 4.99 14.31
N PRO A 271 5.44 6.29 13.94
CA PRO A 271 4.23 6.88 13.36
C PRO A 271 3.89 6.29 11.99
N ALA A 272 4.88 5.91 11.17
CA ALA A 272 4.61 5.16 9.92
C ALA A 272 3.89 3.82 10.20
N ALA A 273 4.38 3.03 11.16
CA ALA A 273 3.74 1.77 11.55
C ALA A 273 2.34 1.97 12.18
N GLY A 274 2.15 3.07 12.94
CA GLY A 274 0.84 3.49 13.44
C GLY A 274 -0.13 3.84 12.31
N CYS A 275 0.32 4.61 11.32
CA CYS A 275 -0.45 5.05 10.17
C CYS A 275 -0.88 3.89 9.26
N THR A 276 0.02 2.95 8.93
CA THR A 276 -0.37 1.76 8.13
C THR A 276 -1.38 0.88 8.86
N ARG A 277 -1.23 0.71 10.18
CA ARG A 277 -2.20 -0.03 11.01
C ARG A 277 -3.55 0.69 11.11
N LEU A 278 -3.54 2.02 11.27
CA LEU A 278 -4.76 2.85 11.31
C LEU A 278 -5.52 2.75 9.99
N PHE A 279 -4.81 2.84 8.86
CA PHE A 279 -5.35 2.64 7.52
C PHE A 279 -6.00 1.25 7.40
N ALA A 280 -5.24 0.18 7.65
CA ALA A 280 -5.74 -1.19 7.52
C ALA A 280 -6.93 -1.52 8.46
N VAL A 281 -6.98 -0.95 9.68
CA VAL A 281 -8.12 -1.14 10.59
C VAL A 281 -9.34 -0.33 10.13
N ARG A 282 -9.18 0.94 9.73
CA ARG A 282 -10.30 1.77 9.29
C ARG A 282 -10.83 1.36 7.91
N ALA A 283 -9.97 0.90 7.00
CA ALA A 283 -10.37 0.33 5.71
C ALA A 283 -11.28 -0.90 5.93
N ARG A 284 -10.87 -1.87 6.75
CA ARG A 284 -11.71 -3.02 7.12
C ARG A 284 -13.04 -2.63 7.78
N ARG A 285 -13.05 -1.63 8.67
CA ARG A 285 -14.31 -1.13 9.26
C ARG A 285 -15.22 -0.45 8.24
N ARG A 286 -14.67 0.24 7.22
CA ARG A 286 -15.45 0.86 6.14
C ARG A 286 -15.95 -0.17 5.13
N LEU A 287 -15.17 -1.22 4.83
CA LEU A 287 -15.62 -2.36 4.01
C LEU A 287 -16.86 -3.02 4.63
N ALA A 288 -16.79 -3.41 5.90
CA ALA A 288 -17.90 -4.07 6.61
C ALA A 288 -19.20 -3.25 6.75
N GLY A 289 -19.17 -1.95 6.45
CA GLY A 289 -20.35 -1.07 6.49
C GLY A 289 -20.81 -0.54 5.12
N SER A 290 -20.12 -0.88 4.02
CA SER A 290 -20.43 -0.35 2.68
C SER A 290 -21.21 -1.39 1.86
N ARG A 291 -22.27 -0.96 1.17
CA ARG A 291 -23.22 -1.82 0.43
C ARG A 291 -22.92 -1.91 -1.08
N GLY A 292 -21.65 -1.81 -1.46
CA GLY A 292 -21.19 -1.73 -2.84
C GLY A 292 -19.77 -1.15 -2.96
N LEU A 293 -19.08 -1.45 -4.06
CA LEU A 293 -17.67 -1.10 -4.23
C LEU A 293 -17.44 0.41 -4.38
N ASP A 294 -18.31 1.11 -5.10
CA ASP A 294 -18.18 2.54 -5.37
C ASP A 294 -18.24 3.38 -4.08
N ASP A 295 -19.18 3.07 -3.18
CA ASP A 295 -19.33 3.72 -1.87
C ASP A 295 -18.13 3.46 -0.94
N PHE A 296 -17.46 2.31 -1.10
CA PHE A 296 -16.17 2.06 -0.48
C PHE A 296 -15.07 2.95 -1.09
N THR A 297 -14.92 2.98 -2.43
CA THR A 297 -13.84 3.75 -3.09
C THR A 297 -13.90 5.24 -2.77
N ALA A 298 -15.11 5.82 -2.75
CA ALA A 298 -15.39 7.22 -2.44
C ALA A 298 -14.97 7.58 -0.99
N ARG A 299 -15.11 6.64 -0.05
CA ARG A 299 -14.71 6.82 1.37
C ARG A 299 -13.28 6.39 1.67
N ALA A 300 -12.68 5.53 0.83
CA ALA A 300 -11.30 5.05 0.98
C ALA A 300 -10.27 6.13 0.60
N ARG A 301 -10.49 6.85 -0.51
CA ARG A 301 -9.60 7.95 -0.96
C ARG A 301 -9.36 9.05 0.09
N PRO A 302 -10.37 9.71 0.68
CA PRO A 302 -10.14 10.74 1.69
C PRO A 302 -9.50 10.17 2.96
N LEU A 303 -9.76 8.90 3.30
CA LEU A 303 -9.13 8.23 4.42
C LEU A 303 -7.64 7.94 4.16
N PHE A 304 -7.28 7.53 2.95
CA PHE A 304 -5.89 7.37 2.53
C PHE A 304 -5.14 8.71 2.60
N LEU A 305 -5.70 9.77 2.01
CA LEU A 305 -5.11 11.12 2.06
C LEU A 305 -4.97 11.64 3.49
N ALA A 306 -5.96 11.44 4.36
CA ALA A 306 -5.89 11.82 5.76
C ALA A 306 -4.79 11.06 6.53
N VAL A 307 -4.53 9.79 6.21
CA VAL A 307 -3.42 9.01 6.81
C VAL A 307 -2.05 9.49 6.30
N VAL A 308 -1.93 9.79 5.00
CA VAL A 308 -0.70 10.39 4.45
C VAL A 308 -0.44 11.76 5.08
N ALA A 309 -1.46 12.62 5.17
CA ALA A 309 -1.35 13.93 5.81
C ALA A 309 -0.94 13.82 7.29
N LEU A 310 -1.54 12.89 8.05
CA LEU A 310 -1.16 12.61 9.44
C LEU A 310 0.30 12.14 9.59
N TYR A 311 0.81 11.34 8.65
CA TYR A 311 2.21 10.96 8.63
C TYR A 311 3.13 12.15 8.31
N LEU A 312 2.76 12.99 7.33
CA LEU A 312 3.53 14.17 6.95
C LEU A 312 3.55 15.24 8.04
N THR A 313 2.45 15.49 8.76
CA THR A 313 2.46 16.42 9.89
C THR A 313 3.32 15.91 11.05
N ALA A 314 3.26 14.60 11.36
CA ALA A 314 4.15 13.98 12.35
C ALA A 314 5.63 14.08 11.94
N LEU A 315 5.96 13.79 10.67
CA LEU A 315 7.31 13.89 10.14
C LEU A 315 7.82 15.34 10.14
N SER A 316 6.99 16.33 9.78
CA SER A 316 7.32 17.76 9.87
C SER A 316 7.63 18.16 11.32
N GLY A 317 6.81 17.75 12.28
CA GLY A 317 7.05 17.99 13.71
C GLY A 317 8.37 17.38 14.17
N LEU A 318 8.66 16.13 13.80
CA LEU A 318 9.94 15.49 14.08
C LEU A 318 11.12 16.23 13.46
N LEU A 319 11.04 16.64 12.19
CA LEU A 319 12.11 17.39 11.51
C LEU A 319 12.39 18.75 12.17
N VAL A 320 11.36 19.43 12.70
CA VAL A 320 11.55 20.65 13.51
C VAL A 320 12.19 20.31 14.86
N LEU A 321 11.70 19.27 15.56
CA LEU A 321 12.25 18.83 16.85
C LEU A 321 13.72 18.40 16.75
N THR A 322 14.15 17.77 15.66
CA THR A 322 15.57 17.38 15.49
C THR A 322 16.53 18.56 15.41
N ARG A 323 16.04 19.77 15.07
CA ARG A 323 16.86 21.00 15.10
C ARG A 323 17.12 21.50 16.51
N LEU A 324 16.40 21.01 17.52
CA LEU A 324 16.61 21.30 18.93
C LEU A 324 17.60 20.33 19.60
N VAL A 325 18.03 19.27 18.90
CA VAL A 325 18.92 18.24 19.45
C VAL A 325 20.39 18.69 19.31
N PRO A 326 21.14 18.86 20.42
CA PRO A 326 22.55 19.22 20.36
C PRO A 326 23.36 18.18 19.56
N GLY A 327 24.22 18.65 18.66
CA GLY A 327 25.05 17.79 17.80
C GLY A 327 24.36 17.22 16.55
N ALA A 328 23.04 17.42 16.39
CA ALA A 328 22.36 17.12 15.12
C ALA A 328 22.57 18.27 14.12
N ALA A 329 23.27 18.00 13.02
CA ALA A 329 23.46 18.99 11.96
C ALA A 329 22.11 19.24 11.25
N PRO A 330 21.59 20.48 11.22
CA PRO A 330 20.29 20.77 10.61
C PRO A 330 20.38 20.61 9.10
N GLY A 331 19.49 19.81 8.52
CA GLY A 331 19.36 19.65 7.07
C GLY A 331 18.14 20.38 6.49
N PRO A 332 18.05 20.48 5.16
CA PRO A 332 16.91 21.06 4.45
C PRO A 332 15.64 20.24 4.68
N LEU A 333 14.53 20.91 5.03
CA LEU A 333 13.28 20.26 5.44
C LEU A 333 12.54 19.60 4.26
N VAL A 334 12.50 20.27 3.10
CA VAL A 334 11.73 19.85 1.92
C VAL A 334 12.18 18.49 1.36
N PRO A 335 13.46 18.23 1.06
CA PRO A 335 13.88 16.92 0.56
C PRO A 335 13.73 15.81 1.60
N ALA A 336 13.87 16.12 2.90
CA ALA A 336 13.65 15.16 3.98
C ALA A 336 12.17 14.74 4.09
N LEU A 337 11.25 15.70 3.95
CA LEU A 337 9.81 15.43 3.86
C LEU A 337 9.46 14.61 2.62
N ALA A 338 10.01 14.98 1.46
CA ALA A 338 9.78 14.27 0.20
C ALA A 338 10.29 12.82 0.24
N LEU A 339 11.48 12.60 0.80
CA LEU A 339 12.03 11.25 0.98
C LEU A 339 11.20 10.43 1.98
N GLY A 340 10.79 11.01 3.11
CA GLY A 340 9.92 10.33 4.07
C GLY A 340 8.57 9.94 3.44
N ALA A 341 7.96 10.84 2.65
CA ALA A 341 6.74 10.56 1.89
C ALA A 341 6.93 9.39 0.91
N LEU A 342 8.01 9.41 0.13
CA LEU A 342 8.36 8.35 -0.83
C LEU A 342 8.54 7.00 -0.14
N LEU A 343 9.30 6.94 0.94
CA LEU A 343 9.54 5.73 1.73
C LEU A 343 8.25 5.18 2.36
N PHE A 344 7.39 6.06 2.91
CA PHE A 344 6.11 5.67 3.47
C PHE A 344 5.16 5.10 2.40
N LEU A 345 5.03 5.76 1.26
CA LEU A 345 4.17 5.31 0.16
C LEU A 345 4.67 3.99 -0.47
N ALA A 346 5.96 3.88 -0.76
CA ALA A 346 6.57 2.65 -1.28
C ALA A 346 6.37 1.48 -0.29
N ARG A 347 6.49 1.73 1.01
CA ARG A 347 6.28 0.71 2.04
C ARG A 347 4.81 0.34 2.21
N LEU A 348 3.89 1.31 2.14
CA LEU A 348 2.45 1.06 2.17
C LEU A 348 2.02 0.19 0.98
N LEU A 349 2.46 0.51 -0.24
CA LEU A 349 2.20 -0.30 -1.44
C LEU A 349 2.78 -1.71 -1.29
N THR A 350 4.01 -1.83 -0.77
CA THR A 350 4.64 -3.13 -0.48
C THR A 350 3.80 -3.99 0.47
N VAL A 351 3.25 -3.41 1.55
CA VAL A 351 2.39 -4.11 2.52
C VAL A 351 1.07 -4.59 1.90
N HIS A 352 0.58 -3.91 0.85
CA HIS A 352 -0.65 -4.27 0.13
C HIS A 352 -0.36 -5.07 -1.18
N GLY A 353 0.83 -5.64 -1.33
CA GLY A 353 1.19 -6.50 -2.47
C GLY A 353 1.78 -5.78 -3.70
N PHE A 354 1.67 -4.47 -3.80
CA PHE A 354 2.13 -3.66 -4.94
C PHE A 354 3.61 -3.23 -4.83
N ALA A 355 4.47 -4.14 -4.38
CA ALA A 355 5.90 -3.87 -4.15
C ALA A 355 6.68 -3.37 -5.39
N PRO A 356 6.43 -3.83 -6.63
CA PRO A 356 7.17 -3.36 -7.80
C PRO A 356 7.04 -1.86 -8.06
N ALA A 357 5.85 -1.28 -7.86
CA ALA A 357 5.62 0.16 -8.05
C ALA A 357 6.42 1.02 -7.06
N GLY A 358 6.49 0.60 -5.79
CA GLY A 358 7.34 1.25 -4.79
C GLY A 358 8.83 1.12 -5.12
N ALA A 359 9.26 -0.05 -5.59
CA ALA A 359 10.65 -0.30 -5.97
C ALA A 359 11.10 0.52 -7.19
N THR A 360 10.26 0.64 -8.22
CA THR A 360 10.58 1.45 -9.41
C THR A 360 10.62 2.94 -9.10
N ALA A 361 9.72 3.46 -8.26
CA ALA A 361 9.76 4.86 -7.82
C ALA A 361 11.00 5.20 -6.98
N LEU A 362 11.41 4.31 -6.06
CA LEU A 362 12.66 4.46 -5.30
C LEU A 362 13.88 4.41 -6.24
N GLY A 363 13.89 3.48 -7.21
CA GLY A 363 14.93 3.37 -8.21
C GLY A 363 15.03 4.61 -9.11
N ALA A 364 13.90 5.16 -9.55
CA ALA A 364 13.84 6.37 -10.37
C ALA A 364 14.32 7.62 -9.62
N ALA A 365 13.88 7.83 -8.38
CA ALA A 365 14.35 8.93 -7.54
C ALA A 365 15.86 8.83 -7.26
N CYS A 366 16.36 7.62 -7.00
CA CYS A 366 17.79 7.35 -6.86
C CYS A 366 18.54 7.67 -8.17
N ALA A 367 18.10 7.11 -9.30
CA ALA A 367 18.73 7.35 -10.59
C ALA A 367 18.80 8.84 -10.94
N ALA A 368 17.72 9.60 -10.73
CA ALA A 368 17.71 11.04 -10.98
C ALA A 368 18.76 11.81 -10.15
N GLN A 369 18.94 11.47 -8.87
CA GLN A 369 19.94 12.11 -8.00
C GLN A 369 21.38 11.82 -8.45
N TYR A 370 21.70 10.55 -8.75
CA TYR A 370 23.05 10.18 -9.18
C TYR A 370 23.34 10.62 -10.63
N LEU A 371 22.32 10.68 -11.51
CA LEU A 371 22.44 11.28 -12.84
C LEU A 371 22.71 12.78 -12.75
N ALA A 372 22.15 13.51 -11.80
CA ALA A 372 22.46 14.92 -11.60
C ALA A 372 23.94 15.13 -11.21
N CYS A 373 24.47 14.32 -10.28
CA CYS A 373 25.91 14.34 -9.96
C CYS A 373 26.78 13.95 -11.16
N ALA A 374 26.39 12.92 -11.92
CA ALA A 374 27.12 12.47 -13.11
C ALA A 374 27.10 13.51 -14.23
N ALA A 375 26.00 14.25 -14.41
CA ALA A 375 25.88 15.34 -15.38
C ALA A 375 26.84 16.49 -15.07
N VAL A 376 26.95 16.90 -13.79
CA VAL A 376 27.91 17.94 -13.36
C VAL A 376 29.36 17.48 -13.53
N LEU A 377 29.66 16.20 -13.30
CA LEU A 377 30.98 15.62 -13.58
C LEU A 377 31.28 15.57 -15.08
N ALA A 378 30.31 15.14 -15.91
CA ALA A 378 30.45 15.08 -17.36
C ALA A 378 30.65 16.47 -17.97
N GLY A 379 29.99 17.50 -17.44
CA GLY A 379 30.18 18.89 -17.86
C GLY A 379 31.58 19.46 -17.61
N ARG A 380 32.47 18.75 -16.90
CA ARG A 380 33.90 19.11 -16.79
C ARG A 380 34.74 18.60 -17.96
N LEU A 381 34.18 17.76 -18.85
CA LEU A 381 34.83 17.29 -20.06
C LEU A 381 34.64 18.31 -21.21
N PRO A 382 35.64 18.52 -22.08
CA PRO A 382 35.54 19.46 -23.17
C PRO A 382 34.37 19.11 -24.10
N GLY A 383 33.49 20.07 -24.35
CA GLY A 383 32.31 19.93 -25.22
C GLY A 383 31.05 19.35 -24.56
N LEU A 384 31.10 18.87 -23.31
CA LEU A 384 29.93 18.29 -22.60
C LEU A 384 29.29 19.22 -21.55
N ASP A 385 29.75 20.47 -21.44
CA ASP A 385 29.18 21.49 -20.55
C ASP A 385 27.63 21.65 -20.61
N PRO A 386 26.94 21.61 -21.78
CA PRO A 386 25.48 21.72 -21.80
C PRO A 386 24.74 20.58 -21.07
N VAL A 387 25.41 19.44 -20.80
CA VAL A 387 24.82 18.34 -20.00
C VAL A 387 24.66 18.74 -18.53
N ALA A 388 25.54 19.59 -18.01
CA ALA A 388 25.49 20.07 -16.63
C ALA A 388 24.56 21.29 -16.44
N ALA A 389 24.31 22.06 -17.50
CA ALA A 389 23.50 23.28 -17.49
C ALA A 389 22.15 23.18 -16.74
N PRO A 390 21.27 22.16 -16.96
CA PRO A 390 19.99 22.08 -16.24
C PRO A 390 20.17 21.83 -14.73
N VAL A 391 21.22 21.10 -14.33
CA VAL A 391 21.52 20.86 -12.91
C VAL A 391 22.06 22.14 -12.27
N ARG A 392 23.01 22.82 -12.92
CA ARG A 392 23.54 24.10 -12.43
C ARG A 392 22.44 25.15 -12.26
N ALA A 393 21.57 25.33 -13.27
CA ALA A 393 20.46 26.28 -13.18
C ALA A 393 19.52 26.02 -11.99
N VAL A 394 19.19 24.75 -11.69
CA VAL A 394 18.38 24.37 -10.51
C VAL A 394 19.12 24.66 -9.20
N VAL A 395 20.43 24.36 -9.14
CA VAL A 395 21.26 24.58 -7.96
C VAL A 395 21.48 26.08 -7.69
N GLU A 396 21.69 26.88 -8.74
CA GLU A 396 21.86 28.33 -8.66
C GLU A 396 20.55 29.05 -8.25
N THR A 397 19.40 28.61 -8.77
CA THR A 397 18.11 29.24 -8.45
C THR A 397 17.55 28.83 -7.08
N TRP A 398 17.62 27.55 -6.71
CA TRP A 398 16.93 26.99 -5.55
C TRP A 398 17.83 26.24 -4.55
N GLY A 399 19.15 26.25 -4.76
CA GLY A 399 20.14 25.55 -3.94
C GLY A 399 20.25 24.04 -4.23
N PRO A 400 21.31 23.37 -3.73
CA PRO A 400 21.56 21.95 -4.02
C PRO A 400 20.43 21.03 -3.54
N ALA A 401 19.76 21.41 -2.46
CA ALA A 401 18.62 20.69 -1.87
C ALA A 401 17.38 20.60 -2.79
N ALA A 402 17.32 21.40 -3.86
CA ALA A 402 16.23 21.34 -4.84
C ALA A 402 16.24 20.04 -5.65
N VAL A 403 17.42 19.50 -5.99
CA VAL A 403 17.54 18.26 -6.76
C VAL A 403 16.90 17.04 -6.06
N PRO A 404 17.23 16.69 -4.80
CA PRO A 404 16.54 15.62 -4.10
C PRO A 404 15.08 15.95 -3.79
N ALA A 405 14.72 17.23 -3.58
CA ALA A 405 13.34 17.63 -3.35
C ALA A 405 12.45 17.36 -4.57
N LEU A 406 12.92 17.70 -5.78
CA LEU A 406 12.23 17.42 -7.04
C LEU A 406 12.19 15.92 -7.34
N ALA A 407 13.33 15.22 -7.21
CA ALA A 407 13.42 13.78 -7.49
C ALA A 407 12.54 12.93 -6.56
N CYS A 408 12.64 13.14 -5.23
CA CYS A 408 11.81 12.43 -4.26
C CYS A 408 10.35 12.91 -4.30
N GLY A 409 10.12 14.21 -4.49
CA GLY A 409 8.79 14.81 -4.51
C GLY A 409 7.96 14.37 -5.70
N GLY A 410 8.54 14.37 -6.90
CA GLY A 410 7.90 13.86 -8.12
C GLY A 410 7.59 12.37 -8.02
N ALA A 411 8.54 11.56 -7.54
CA ALA A 411 8.32 10.13 -7.30
C ALA A 411 7.23 9.87 -6.24
N ALA A 412 7.21 10.65 -5.15
CA ALA A 412 6.19 10.55 -4.11
C ALA A 412 4.81 10.97 -4.63
N ALA A 413 4.71 12.04 -5.43
CA ALA A 413 3.46 12.47 -6.06
C ALA A 413 2.91 11.43 -7.04
N ALA A 414 3.77 10.83 -7.86
CA ALA A 414 3.40 9.73 -8.76
C ALA A 414 2.91 8.49 -7.97
N LEU A 415 3.61 8.10 -6.90
CA LEU A 415 3.15 7.04 -6.00
C LEU A 415 1.84 7.39 -5.29
N LEU A 416 1.63 8.65 -4.89
CA LEU A 416 0.41 9.09 -4.21
C LEU A 416 -0.80 8.98 -5.15
N ALA A 417 -0.66 9.45 -6.38
CA ALA A 417 -1.67 9.32 -7.43
C ALA A 417 -1.98 7.84 -7.71
N TYR A 418 -0.94 7.02 -7.96
CA TYR A 418 -1.08 5.57 -8.16
C TYR A 418 -1.78 4.89 -6.98
N ALA A 419 -1.29 5.09 -5.76
CA ALA A 419 -1.85 4.50 -4.54
C ALA A 419 -3.31 4.91 -4.31
N SER A 420 -3.70 6.16 -4.62
CA SER A 420 -5.09 6.63 -4.51
C SER A 420 -6.08 5.95 -5.47
N THR A 421 -5.56 5.31 -6.53
CA THR A 421 -6.36 4.52 -7.48
C THR A 421 -6.35 3.03 -7.15
N VAL A 422 -5.22 2.49 -6.69
CA VAL A 422 -5.03 1.06 -6.43
C VAL A 422 -5.52 0.65 -5.05
N LEU A 423 -5.18 1.38 -3.98
CA LEU A 423 -5.65 1.10 -2.62
C LEU A 423 -7.13 1.45 -2.40
N ALA A 424 -7.77 2.11 -3.37
CA ALA A 424 -9.21 2.34 -3.37
C ALA A 424 -10.01 1.13 -3.87
N ARG A 425 -9.37 0.13 -4.52
CA ARG A 425 -10.02 -1.10 -4.98
C ARG A 425 -10.11 -2.12 -3.86
N ALA A 426 -11.24 -2.84 -3.76
CA ALA A 426 -11.43 -3.86 -2.73
C ALA A 426 -10.39 -5.00 -2.82
N SER A 427 -9.93 -5.32 -4.03
CA SER A 427 -8.88 -6.31 -4.29
C SER A 427 -7.54 -6.04 -3.60
N ALA A 428 -7.23 -4.80 -3.21
CA ALA A 428 -6.04 -4.46 -2.42
C ALA A 428 -6.15 -4.87 -0.93
N HIS A 429 -7.29 -5.42 -0.51
CA HIS A 429 -7.59 -5.81 0.87
C HIS A 429 -8.01 -7.26 1.06
N ALA A 430 -8.18 -8.02 -0.03
CA ALA A 430 -8.11 -9.48 0.03
C ALA A 430 -6.72 -9.89 0.57
N ARG A 431 -6.67 -10.91 1.43
CA ARG A 431 -5.38 -11.37 1.97
C ARG A 431 -4.62 -12.19 0.92
N PRO A 432 -3.27 -12.13 0.95
CA PRO A 432 -2.41 -13.05 0.23
C PRO A 432 -2.12 -14.34 1.02
#